data_AF-A0A528TID1-F1
#
_entry.id   AF-A0A528TID1-F1
#
_cell.length_a   1.000
_cell.length_b   1.000
_cell.length_c   1.000
_cell.angle_alpha   90.00
_cell.angle_beta   90.00
_cell.angle_gamma   90.00
#
_symmetry.space_group_name_H-M   'P 1'
#
loop_
_entity.id
_entity.type
_entity.pdbx_description
1 polymer ?
#
loop_
_entity_poly.entity_id
_entity_poly.type
_entity_poly.pdbx_seq_one_letter_code
_entity_poly.pdbx_strand_id
1 'polypeptide(L)'
;LARDDPKAARAVVDELSAFVAAKPETAAGRRALADLRDEIIDGGDLVRLAETEILGPLDARAKVMILEAAKRVSLVTAVSPRALVDVAYVVFEAGRLIRRLSELYGGRPGTLGFFRLARS
;
A
#
# COMPACT_ATOMS: atom_id res chain seq x y z
N LEU A 1 -21.39 -5.27 1.30
CA LEU A 1 -22.09 -4.76 0.10
C LEU A 1 -23.40 -4.03 0.41
N ALA A 2 -23.65 -3.57 1.65
CA ALA A 2 -24.98 -3.09 2.09
C ALA A 2 -25.01 -1.62 2.57
N ARG A 3 -24.17 -0.75 2.01
CA ARG A 3 -24.27 0.71 2.19
C ARG A 3 -23.83 1.39 0.91
N ASP A 4 -24.68 1.34 -0.10
CA ASP A 4 -24.57 2.20 -1.26
C ASP A 4 -25.09 3.59 -0.89
N ASP A 5 -24.35 4.25 0.02
CA ASP A 5 -24.59 5.63 0.42
C ASP A 5 -23.59 6.51 -0.35
N PRO A 6 -24.04 7.21 -1.40
CA PRO A 6 -23.16 8.02 -2.24
C PRO A 6 -22.48 9.15 -1.46
N LYS A 7 -23.09 9.62 -0.37
CA LYS A 7 -22.50 10.66 0.49
C LYS A 7 -21.36 10.10 1.33
N ALA A 8 -21.54 8.90 1.87
CA ALA A 8 -20.49 8.21 2.61
C ALA A 8 -19.32 7.82 1.70
N ALA A 9 -19.60 7.35 0.48
CA ALA A 9 -18.57 7.02 -0.51
C ALA A 9 -17.73 8.24 -0.90
N ARG A 10 -18.36 9.39 -1.19
CA ARG A 10 -17.65 10.66 -1.48
C ARG A 10 -16.75 11.07 -0.33
N ALA A 11 -17.23 11.02 0.91
CA ALA A 11 -16.43 11.36 2.08
C ALA A 11 -15.18 10.48 2.22
N VAL A 12 -15.30 9.17 1.98
CA VAL A 12 -14.17 8.23 2.03
C VAL A 12 -13.16 8.52 0.91
N VAL A 13 -13.64 8.82 -0.31
CA VAL A 13 -12.77 9.12 -1.45
C VAL A 13 -12.05 10.45 -1.30
N ASP A 14 -12.69 11.46 -0.69
CA ASP A 14 -12.07 12.74 -0.35
C ASP A 14 -10.98 12.56 0.73
N GLU A 15 -11.28 11.78 1.77
CA GLU A 15 -10.30 11.45 2.82
C GLU A 15 -9.10 10.70 2.24
N LEU A 16 -9.34 9.71 1.37
CA LEU A 16 -8.29 8.97 0.67
C LEU A 16 -7.44 9.89 -0.22
N SER A 17 -8.08 10.77 -0.99
CA SER A 17 -7.41 11.73 -1.88
C SER A 17 -6.56 12.74 -1.11
N ALA A 18 -7.01 13.18 0.06
CA ALA A 18 -6.25 14.04 0.95
C ALA A 18 -5.07 13.29 1.59
N PHE A 19 -5.28 12.05 2.03
CA PHE A 19 -4.25 11.22 2.64
C PHE A 19 -3.08 10.93 1.69
N VAL A 20 -3.39 10.68 0.41
CA VAL A 20 -2.37 10.42 -0.63
C VAL A 20 -1.88 11.68 -1.35
N ALA A 21 -2.33 12.88 -0.96
CA ALA A 21 -2.03 14.13 -1.68
C ALA A 21 -0.54 14.43 -1.82
N ALA A 22 0.28 14.03 -0.84
CA ALA A 22 1.73 14.20 -0.86
C ALA A 22 2.47 13.19 -1.77
N LYS A 23 1.76 12.23 -2.37
CA LYS A 23 2.33 11.19 -3.24
C LYS A 23 2.13 11.56 -4.71
N PRO A 24 3.18 12.02 -5.42
CA PRO A 24 3.05 12.43 -6.82
C PRO A 24 2.58 11.29 -7.73
N GLU A 25 2.84 10.03 -7.36
CA GLU A 25 2.42 8.85 -8.09
C GLU A 25 0.89 8.70 -8.16
N THR A 26 0.15 9.30 -7.22
CA THR A 26 -1.32 9.26 -7.17
C THR A 26 -1.97 10.46 -7.85
N ALA A 27 -1.18 11.41 -8.37
CA ALA A 27 -1.71 12.67 -8.89
C ALA A 27 -2.65 12.50 -10.09
N ALA A 28 -2.39 11.53 -10.97
CA ALA A 28 -3.25 11.22 -12.10
C ALA A 28 -4.61 10.68 -11.62
N GLY A 29 -4.59 9.66 -10.75
CA GLY A 29 -5.82 9.08 -10.21
C GLY A 29 -6.66 10.05 -9.37
N ARG A 30 -6.00 10.95 -8.61
CA ARG A 30 -6.70 12.03 -7.90
C ARG A 30 -7.39 13.02 -8.83
N ARG A 31 -6.81 13.31 -10.01
CA ARG A 31 -7.47 14.16 -11.01
C ARG A 31 -8.68 13.45 -11.62
N ALA A 32 -8.53 12.20 -12.04
CA ALA A 32 -9.62 11.40 -12.58
C ALA A 32 -10.80 11.31 -11.59
N LEU A 33 -10.51 11.09 -10.30
CA LEU A 33 -11.55 11.09 -9.27
C LEU A 33 -12.22 12.45 -9.09
N ALA A 34 -11.47 13.55 -9.14
CA ALA A 34 -12.04 14.90 -9.01
C ALA A 34 -13.00 15.24 -10.17
N ASP A 35 -12.68 14.77 -11.37
CA ASP A 35 -13.48 14.97 -12.59
C ASP A 35 -14.76 14.11 -12.55
N LEU A 36 -14.66 12.85 -12.10
CA LEU A 36 -15.77 11.89 -12.08
C LEU A 36 -16.65 11.97 -10.81
N ARG A 37 -16.26 12.75 -9.79
CA ARG A 37 -16.96 12.81 -8.49
C ARG A 37 -18.43 13.25 -8.58
N ASP A 38 -18.72 14.16 -9.51
CA ASP A 38 -20.03 14.75 -9.71
C ASP A 38 -20.86 13.95 -10.74
N GLU A 39 -20.20 13.11 -11.54
CA GLU A 39 -20.81 12.28 -12.58
C GLU A 39 -21.28 10.92 -12.02
N ILE A 40 -20.62 10.41 -10.97
CA ILE A 40 -20.93 9.12 -10.37
C ILE A 40 -22.04 9.25 -9.31
N ILE A 41 -23.17 8.60 -9.58
CA ILE A 41 -24.37 8.58 -8.72
C ILE A 41 -24.30 7.43 -7.70
N ASP A 42 -23.69 6.30 -8.05
CA ASP A 42 -23.53 5.08 -7.24
C ASP A 42 -22.25 5.16 -6.38
N GLY A 43 -22.38 4.98 -5.07
CA GLY A 43 -21.24 5.10 -4.16
C GLY A 43 -20.24 3.96 -4.32
N GLY A 44 -20.70 2.76 -4.70
CA GLY A 44 -19.84 1.61 -4.98
C GLY A 44 -18.94 1.83 -6.18
N ASP A 45 -19.45 2.46 -7.24
CA ASP A 45 -18.66 2.77 -8.43
C ASP A 45 -17.56 3.80 -8.15
N LEU A 46 -17.86 4.81 -7.33
CA LEU A 46 -16.89 5.83 -6.93
C LEU A 46 -15.73 5.23 -6.12
N VAL A 47 -16.03 4.32 -5.19
CA VAL A 47 -15.01 3.60 -4.40
C VAL A 47 -14.15 2.72 -5.29
N ARG A 48 -14.76 1.99 -6.22
CA ARG A 48 -14.06 1.07 -7.14
C ARG A 48 -13.16 1.81 -8.13
N LEU A 49 -13.59 2.99 -8.58
CA LEU A 49 -12.75 3.90 -9.35
C LEU A 49 -11.56 4.37 -8.52
N ALA A 50 -11.77 4.74 -7.25
CA ALA A 50 -10.71 5.18 -6.37
C ALA A 50 -9.68 4.08 -6.09
N GLU A 51 -10.14 2.84 -5.87
CA GLU A 51 -9.25 1.67 -5.75
C GLU A 51 -8.37 1.52 -7.00
N THR A 52 -8.97 1.57 -8.18
CA THR A 52 -8.24 1.36 -9.45
C THR A 52 -7.22 2.47 -9.71
N GLU A 53 -7.66 3.73 -9.56
CA GLU A 53 -6.88 4.90 -9.98
C GLU A 53 -5.85 5.36 -8.93
N ILE A 54 -6.16 5.23 -7.63
CA ILE A 54 -5.23 5.60 -6.55
C ILE A 54 -4.37 4.41 -6.12
N LEU A 55 -4.97 3.23 -5.91
CA LEU A 55 -4.22 2.09 -5.36
C LEU A 55 -3.45 1.35 -6.46
N GLY A 56 -3.97 1.28 -7.69
CA GLY A 56 -3.30 0.59 -8.80
C GLY A 56 -1.81 0.93 -8.99
N PRO A 57 -1.42 2.23 -9.06
CA PRO A 57 -0.03 2.64 -9.14
C PRO A 57 0.81 2.25 -7.90
N LEU A 58 0.22 2.30 -6.70
CA LEU A 58 0.88 1.90 -5.46
C LEU A 58 1.12 0.38 -5.43
N ASP A 59 0.13 -0.41 -5.83
CA ASP A 59 0.19 -1.87 -5.92
C ASP A 59 1.26 -2.32 -6.90
N ALA A 60 1.35 -1.68 -8.06
CA ALA A 60 2.39 -1.97 -9.04
C ALA A 60 3.79 -1.76 -8.45
N ARG A 61 3.98 -0.67 -7.70
CA ARG A 61 5.25 -0.38 -7.04
C ARG A 61 5.53 -1.34 -5.88
N ALA A 62 4.52 -1.72 -5.11
CA ALA A 62 4.63 -2.71 -4.05
C ALA A 62 5.10 -4.06 -4.60
N LYS A 63 4.53 -4.52 -5.72
CA LYS A 63 4.94 -5.74 -6.43
C LYS A 63 6.42 -5.71 -6.80
N VAL A 64 6.91 -4.58 -7.34
CA VAL A 64 8.34 -4.41 -7.64
C VAL A 64 9.19 -4.53 -6.38
N MET A 65 8.81 -3.89 -5.27
CA MET A 65 9.57 -3.99 -4.01
C MET A 65 9.64 -5.42 -3.48
N ILE A 66 8.53 -6.17 -3.56
CA ILE A 66 8.44 -7.58 -3.15
C ILE A 66 9.35 -8.45 -4.01
N LEU A 67 9.29 -8.29 -5.34
CA LEU A 67 10.14 -9.05 -6.27
C LEU A 67 11.63 -8.79 -6.01
N GLU A 68 12.00 -7.53 -5.78
CA GLU A 68 13.38 -7.18 -5.46
C GLU A 68 13.84 -7.77 -4.12
N ALA A 69 12.97 -7.84 -3.11
CA ALA A 69 13.26 -8.52 -1.85
C ALA A 69 13.41 -10.03 -2.04
N ALA A 70 12.50 -10.65 -2.79
CA ALA A 70 12.56 -12.08 -3.08
C ALA A 70 13.85 -12.47 -3.81
N LYS A 71 14.31 -11.67 -4.79
CA LYS A 71 15.60 -11.87 -5.46
C LYS A 71 16.76 -11.86 -4.49
N ARG A 72 16.81 -10.88 -3.58
CA ARG A 72 17.87 -10.77 -2.57
C ARG A 72 17.89 -11.95 -1.61
N VAL A 73 16.72 -12.36 -1.12
CA VAL A 73 16.60 -13.54 -0.26
C VAL A 73 17.05 -14.80 -1.00
N SER A 74 16.59 -15.02 -2.23
CA SER A 74 16.98 -16.17 -3.06
C SER A 74 18.51 -16.27 -3.27
N LEU A 75 19.18 -15.14 -3.51
CA LEU A 75 20.64 -15.10 -3.62
C LEU A 75 21.33 -15.53 -2.33
N VAL A 76 20.84 -15.06 -1.17
CA VAL A 76 21.43 -15.42 0.12
C VAL A 76 21.19 -16.89 0.44
N THR A 77 20.00 -17.42 0.17
CA THR A 77 19.70 -18.85 0.36
C THR A 77 20.56 -19.73 -0.55
N ALA A 78 20.84 -19.30 -1.79
CA ALA A 78 21.67 -20.05 -2.73
C ALA A 78 23.16 -20.07 -2.35
N VAL A 79 23.64 -19.04 -1.64
CA VAL A 79 25.08 -18.87 -1.33
C VAL A 79 25.41 -19.18 0.14
N SER A 80 24.42 -19.24 1.04
CA SER A 80 24.68 -19.37 2.49
C SER A 80 24.94 -20.83 2.93
N PRO A 81 26.15 -21.16 3.44
CA PRO A 81 26.44 -22.46 4.04
C PRO A 81 25.93 -22.58 5.49
N ARG A 82 25.36 -21.51 6.08
CA ARG A 82 24.90 -21.47 7.48
C ARG A 82 23.43 -21.10 7.57
N ALA A 83 22.61 -22.04 8.05
CA ALA A 83 21.17 -21.86 8.26
C ALA A 83 20.83 -20.64 9.13
N LEU A 84 21.64 -20.33 10.15
CA LEU A 84 21.40 -19.17 11.03
C LEU A 84 21.52 -17.83 10.30
N VAL A 85 22.47 -17.72 9.35
CA VAL A 85 22.72 -16.48 8.61
C VAL A 85 21.61 -16.22 7.60
N ASP A 86 21.12 -17.28 6.94
CA ASP A 86 19.99 -17.19 6.00
C ASP A 86 18.72 -16.72 6.72
N VAL A 87 18.36 -17.35 7.85
CA VAL A 87 17.19 -16.96 8.65
C VAL A 87 17.31 -15.52 9.16
N ALA A 88 18.48 -15.13 9.69
CA ALA A 88 18.69 -13.77 10.17
C ALA A 88 18.55 -12.73 9.04
N TYR A 89 19.06 -13.04 7.85
CA TYR A 89 18.93 -12.18 6.68
C TYR A 89 17.48 -12.06 6.21
N VAL A 90 16.75 -13.17 6.13
CA VAL A 90 15.33 -13.19 5.73
C VAL A 90 14.50 -12.33 6.68
N VAL A 91 14.71 -12.47 7.99
CA VAL A 91 14.01 -11.64 9.00
C VAL A 91 14.33 -10.16 8.82
N PHE A 92 15.59 -9.82 8.59
CA PHE A 92 16.02 -8.45 8.33
C PHE A 92 15.38 -7.87 7.05
N GLU A 93 15.42 -8.60 5.93
CA GLU A 93 14.82 -8.16 4.66
C GLU A 93 13.30 -8.04 4.77
N ALA A 94 12.63 -8.96 5.47
CA ALA A 94 11.20 -8.89 5.72
C ALA A 94 10.83 -7.64 6.51
N GLY A 95 11.53 -7.34 7.61
CA GLY A 95 11.32 -6.12 8.38
C GLY A 95 11.55 -4.84 7.55
N ARG A 96 12.61 -4.83 6.74
CA ARG A 96 12.93 -3.72 5.83
C ARG A 96 11.86 -3.52 4.74
N LEU A 97 11.35 -4.60 4.17
CA LEU A 97 10.29 -4.58 3.17
C LEU A 97 8.97 -4.07 3.77
N ILE A 98 8.58 -4.58 4.94
CA ILE A 98 7.37 -4.14 5.66
C ILE A 98 7.42 -2.62 5.89
N ARG A 99 8.56 -2.11 6.37
CA ARG A 99 8.74 -0.66 6.57
C ARG A 99 8.51 0.14 5.29
N ARG A 100 9.12 -0.28 4.18
CA ARG A 100 8.99 0.38 2.88
C ARG A 100 7.56 0.32 2.33
N LEU A 101 6.87 -0.81 2.51
CA LEU A 101 5.47 -0.96 2.11
C LEU A 101 4.56 -0.04 2.95
N SER A 102 4.77 0.03 4.27
CA SER A 102 4.02 0.96 5.12
C SER A 102 4.21 2.41 4.66
N GLU A 103 5.45 2.84 4.41
CA GLU A 103 5.76 4.17 3.87
C GLU A 103 5.11 4.41 2.49
N LEU A 104 5.08 3.40 1.61
CA LEU A 104 4.42 3.45 0.30
C LEU A 104 2.92 3.64 0.41
N TYR A 105 2.24 2.96 1.33
CA TYR A 105 0.80 3.11 1.55
C TYR A 105 0.44 4.22 2.55
N GLY A 106 1.42 5.00 3.04
CA GLY A 106 1.18 6.15 3.93
C GLY A 106 1.03 5.80 5.42
N GLY A 107 1.09 4.52 5.78
CA GLY A 107 1.25 4.13 7.18
C GLY A 107 2.65 4.50 7.63
N ARG A 108 2.83 5.55 8.43
CA ARG A 108 4.11 5.78 9.10
C ARG A 108 4.41 4.56 9.97
N PRO A 109 5.43 3.74 9.66
CA PRO A 109 5.83 2.68 10.55
C PRO A 109 6.60 3.34 11.71
N GLY A 110 5.86 3.93 12.66
CA GLY A 110 6.45 4.31 13.93
C GLY A 110 6.90 3.04 14.64
N THR A 111 8.05 3.09 15.32
CA THR A 111 8.55 2.02 16.19
C THR A 111 7.46 1.45 17.12
N LEU A 112 6.51 2.30 17.54
CA LEU A 112 5.33 1.98 18.35
C LEU A 112 4.31 1.03 17.67
N GLY A 113 4.13 1.08 16.35
CA GLY A 113 3.15 0.24 15.64
C GLY A 113 3.57 -1.23 15.54
N PHE A 114 4.88 -1.47 15.39
CA PHE A 114 5.46 -2.83 15.31
C PHE A 114 5.37 -3.56 16.66
N PHE A 115 5.63 -2.87 17.78
CA PHE A 115 5.48 -3.42 19.13
C PHE A 115 4.03 -3.76 19.50
N ARG A 116 3.04 -3.11 18.87
CA ARG A 116 1.62 -3.41 19.07
C ARG A 116 1.20 -4.69 18.34
N LEU A 117 1.79 -4.99 17.19
CA LEU A 117 1.47 -6.20 16.42
C LEU A 117 2.14 -7.45 17.01
N ALA A 118 3.38 -7.34 17.52
CA ALA A 118 4.09 -8.44 18.18
C ALA A 118 3.46 -8.89 19.52
N ARG A 119 2.45 -8.16 20.02
CA ARG A 119 1.77 -8.43 21.29
C ARG A 119 0.31 -8.87 21.10
N SER A 120 -0.12 -9.05 19.85
CA SER A 120 -1.47 -9.51 19.47
C SER A 120 -1.45 -10.93 18.95
#